data_AF-A0A010RY21-F1
#
_entry.id   AF-A0A010RY21-F1
#
_cell.length_a   1.000
_cell.length_b   1.000
_cell.length_c   1.000
_cell.angle_alpha   90.00
_cell.angle_beta   90.00
_cell.angle_gamma   90.00
#
_symmetry.space_group_name_H-M   'P 1'
#
loop_
_entity.id
_entity.type
_entity.pdbx_description
1 polymer ?
#
loop_
_entity_poly.entity_id
_entity_poly.type
_entity_poly.pdbx_seq_one_letter_code
_entity_poly.pdbx_strand_id
1 'polypeptide(L)'
;MDNELQEKRLGYLHEVGLQGGIRKAADVLNVNPSVISRQVALLERSLHLPLLERRGRNVVLTEAGKLLSDHFSETQERREALTKHLNDLRYMRGGTVNLRIGPGMVANFVANELREFSKVYPDVFVDISSGDMSATLMMLVRGEVDMALSFGPIDNVSLQRRSFIRGPICAIVPDDVGAD
;
A
#
# COMPACT_ATOMS: atom_id res chain seq x y z
N MET A 1 26.66 16.41 -2.56
CA MET A 1 25.28 16.38 -3.08
C MET A 1 24.56 15.06 -2.77
N ASP A 2 25.15 13.89 -3.04
CA ASP A 2 24.46 12.58 -2.89
C ASP A 2 23.92 12.22 -1.48
N ASN A 3 24.29 12.96 -0.41
CA ASN A 3 23.80 12.69 0.95
C ASN A 3 22.69 13.67 1.43
N GLU A 4 22.34 14.67 0.62
CA GLU A 4 21.44 15.76 1.01
C GLU A 4 19.98 15.36 0.80
N LEU A 5 19.66 14.73 -0.32
CA LEU A 5 18.32 14.30 -0.72
C LEU A 5 18.08 12.81 -0.45
N GLN A 6 18.37 12.34 0.77
CA GLN A 6 18.05 10.97 1.13
C GLN A 6 16.54 10.72 1.03
N GLU A 7 16.15 9.76 0.20
CA GLU A 7 14.76 9.41 -0.11
C GLU A 7 13.88 9.24 1.13
N LYS A 8 14.40 8.60 2.18
CA LYS A 8 13.70 8.42 3.45
C LYS A 8 13.35 9.75 4.13
N ARG A 9 14.21 10.77 4.01
CA ARG A 9 13.95 12.11 4.55
C ARG A 9 12.89 12.84 3.76
N LEU A 10 12.91 12.70 2.43
CA LEU A 10 11.89 13.25 1.54
C LEU A 10 10.52 12.62 1.82
N GLY A 11 10.48 11.30 2.05
CA GLY A 11 9.25 10.62 2.48
C GLY A 11 8.71 11.15 3.81
N TYR A 12 9.58 11.41 4.79
CA TYR A 12 9.17 12.06 6.04
C TYR A 12 8.60 13.46 5.84
N LEU A 13 9.24 14.29 5.01
CA LEU A 13 8.76 15.64 4.69
C LEU A 13 7.41 15.60 3.96
N HIS A 14 7.29 14.73 2.96
CA HIS A 14 6.08 14.53 2.18
C HIS A 14 4.89 14.17 3.08
N GLU A 15 5.08 13.21 3.98
CA GLU A 15 4.03 12.81 4.93
C GLU A 15 3.65 13.95 5.89
N VAL A 16 4.61 14.74 6.37
CA VAL A 16 4.29 15.93 7.20
C VAL A 16 3.41 16.91 6.44
N GLY A 17 3.68 17.10 5.15
CA GLY A 17 2.86 17.93 4.26
C GLY A 17 1.43 17.40 4.11
N LEU A 18 1.26 16.10 3.84
CA LEU A 18 -0.04 15.45 3.70
C LEU A 18 -0.89 15.56 4.97
N GLN A 19 -0.28 15.31 6.13
CA GLN A 19 -1.01 15.24 7.40
C GLN A 19 -1.18 16.61 8.08
N GLY A 20 -0.43 17.63 7.64
CA GLY A 20 -0.41 18.96 8.25
C GLY A 20 0.19 18.99 9.65
N GLY A 21 1.17 18.12 9.92
CA GLY A 21 1.86 18.09 11.22
C GLY A 21 2.72 16.85 11.48
N ILE A 22 3.83 17.07 12.18
CA ILE A 22 4.82 16.03 12.52
C ILE A 22 4.21 14.89 13.33
N ARG A 23 3.33 15.19 14.29
CA ARG A 23 2.74 14.14 15.15
C ARG A 23 1.84 13.20 14.35
N LYS A 24 0.98 13.77 13.51
CA LYS A 24 0.07 12.99 12.65
C LYS A 24 0.85 12.14 11.64
N ALA A 25 1.89 12.71 11.03
CA ALA A 25 2.78 11.96 10.14
C ALA A 25 3.50 10.80 10.85
N ALA A 26 3.93 11.03 12.10
CA ALA A 26 4.56 10.00 12.92
C ALA A 26 3.61 8.83 13.23
N ASP A 27 2.33 9.14 13.49
CA ASP A 27 1.30 8.13 13.72
C ASP A 27 1.07 7.29 12.44
N VAL A 28 1.00 7.93 11.27
CA VAL A 28 0.83 7.22 9.97
C VAL A 28 2.02 6.33 9.62
N LEU A 29 3.23 6.83 9.85
CA LEU A 29 4.47 6.09 9.53
C LEU A 29 4.91 5.13 10.63
N ASN A 30 4.19 5.07 11.75
CA ASN A 30 4.51 4.28 12.93
C ASN A 30 5.96 4.49 13.43
N VAL A 31 6.37 5.77 13.56
CA VAL A 31 7.70 6.16 14.05
C VAL A 31 7.58 7.20 15.16
N ASN A 32 8.66 7.41 15.92
CA ASN A 32 8.67 8.47 16.93
C ASN A 32 8.71 9.86 16.24
N PRO A 33 7.87 10.84 16.64
CA PRO A 33 7.89 12.20 16.09
C PRO A 33 9.26 12.88 16.09
N SER A 34 10.13 12.57 17.06
CA SER A 34 11.49 13.09 17.12
C SER A 34 12.37 12.63 15.95
N VAL A 35 12.11 11.45 15.40
CA VAL A 35 12.83 10.93 14.21
C VAL A 35 12.49 11.79 13.00
N ILE A 36 11.19 12.03 12.74
CA ILE A 36 10.73 12.86 11.64
C ILE A 36 11.29 14.28 11.76
N SER A 37 11.12 14.90 12.93
CA SER A 37 11.65 16.24 13.20
C SER A 37 13.15 16.34 12.94
N ARG A 38 13.93 15.36 13.41
CA ARG A 38 15.38 15.31 13.17
C ARG A 38 15.73 15.18 11.68
N GLN A 39 15.01 14.34 10.93
CA GLN A 39 15.29 14.13 9.51
C GLN A 39 14.93 15.35 8.66
N VAL A 40 13.80 16.01 8.95
CA VAL A 40 13.43 17.26 8.29
C VAL A 40 14.43 18.38 8.62
N ALA A 41 14.84 18.52 9.89
CA ALA A 41 15.86 19.49 10.27
C ALA A 41 17.24 19.21 9.66
N LEU A 42 17.55 17.97 9.28
CA LEU A 42 18.75 17.64 8.52
C LEU A 42 18.63 18.09 7.06
N LEU A 43 17.46 17.89 6.43
CA LEU A 43 17.17 18.38 5.08
C LEU A 43 17.25 19.91 5.01
N GLU A 44 16.60 20.61 5.94
CA GLU A 44 16.63 22.08 6.03
C GLU A 44 18.06 22.60 6.16
N ARG A 45 18.88 21.94 7.01
CA ARG A 45 20.30 22.30 7.18
C ARG A 45 21.14 22.06 5.94
N SER A 46 20.94 20.96 5.22
CA SER A 46 21.68 20.72 3.99
C SER A 46 21.32 21.73 2.90
N LEU A 47 20.03 22.05 2.77
CA LEU A 47 19.52 22.90 1.70
C LEU A 47 19.58 24.39 2.03
N HIS A 48 19.86 24.75 3.29
CA HIS A 48 19.86 26.12 3.79
C HIS A 48 18.52 26.84 3.52
N LEU A 49 17.42 26.08 3.54
CA LEU A 49 16.07 26.55 3.28
C LEU A 49 15.11 25.97 4.33
N PRO A 50 14.19 26.78 4.89
CA PRO A 50 13.10 26.23 5.69
C PRO A 50 12.16 25.44 4.78
N LEU A 51 11.79 24.24 5.21
CA LEU A 51 10.89 23.35 4.46
C LEU A 51 9.51 23.31 5.10
N LEU A 52 9.42 23.67 6.38
CA LEU A 52 8.19 23.76 7.14
C LEU A 52 7.97 25.17 7.70
N GLU A 53 6.71 25.59 7.76
CA GLU A 53 6.30 26.82 8.42
C GLU A 53 5.07 26.60 9.31
N ARG A 54 4.91 27.45 10.32
CA ARG A 54 3.75 27.40 11.20
C ARG A 54 2.63 28.26 10.62
N ARG A 55 1.45 27.65 10.47
CA ARG A 55 0.21 28.34 10.07
C ARG A 55 -0.84 28.14 11.15
N GLY A 56 -0.89 29.07 12.10
CA GLY A 56 -1.73 28.96 13.29
C GLY A 56 -1.31 27.80 14.17
N ARG A 57 -2.20 26.81 14.36
CA ARG A 57 -1.92 25.59 15.13
C ARG A 57 -1.27 24.47 14.31
N ASN A 58 -1.24 24.61 12.98
CA ASN A 58 -0.76 23.57 12.08
C ASN A 58 0.65 23.88 11.58
N VAL A 59 1.33 22.82 11.11
CA VAL A 59 2.60 22.93 10.38
C VAL A 59 2.32 22.57 8.93
N VAL A 60 2.79 23.41 8.00
CA VAL A 60 2.58 23.24 6.56
C VAL A 60 3.92 23.33 5.83
N LEU A 61 3.96 22.85 4.59
CA LEU A 61 5.14 22.98 3.73
C LEU A 61 5.33 24.43 3.27
N THR A 62 6.58 24.90 3.27
CA THR A 62 6.97 26.10 2.51
C THR A 62 6.98 25.80 1.01
N GLU A 63 7.23 26.80 0.16
CA GLU A 63 7.42 26.58 -1.28
C GLU A 63 8.56 25.59 -1.59
N ALA A 64 9.69 25.69 -0.86
CA ALA A 64 10.78 24.73 -0.98
C ALA A 64 10.35 23.33 -0.51
N GLY A 65 9.57 23.24 0.57
CA GLY A 65 9.02 21.98 1.05
C GLY A 65 8.07 21.32 0.05
N LYS A 66 7.22 22.10 -0.62
CA LYS A 66 6.31 21.63 -1.67
C LYS A 66 7.08 21.07 -2.86
N LEU A 67 8.06 21.81 -3.39
CA LEU A 67 8.88 21.35 -4.50
C LEU A 67 9.54 19.98 -4.22
N LEU A 68 10.06 19.79 -3.00
CA LEU A 68 10.64 18.51 -2.59
C LEU A 68 9.60 17.40 -2.43
N SER A 69 8.44 17.73 -1.87
CA SER A 69 7.31 16.81 -1.71
C SER A 69 6.78 16.33 -3.06
N ASP A 70 6.62 17.24 -4.01
CA ASP A 70 6.13 16.94 -5.36
C ASP A 70 7.16 16.09 -6.11
N HIS A 71 8.44 16.46 -6.05
CA HIS A 71 9.53 15.66 -6.62
C HIS A 71 9.58 14.23 -6.04
N PHE A 72 9.36 14.09 -4.73
CA PHE A 72 9.27 12.77 -4.10
C PHE A 72 8.10 11.97 -4.68
N SER A 73 6.89 12.54 -4.74
CA SER A 73 5.70 11.88 -5.30
C SER A 73 5.92 11.42 -6.74
N GLU A 74 6.40 12.33 -7.61
CA GLU A 74 6.68 12.01 -9.02
C GLU A 74 7.72 10.90 -9.18
N THR A 75 8.74 10.89 -8.31
CA THR A 75 9.78 9.86 -8.34
C THR A 75 9.23 8.50 -7.92
N GLN A 76 8.33 8.46 -6.94
CA GLN A 76 7.65 7.23 -6.53
C GLN A 76 6.75 6.70 -7.65
N GLU A 77 5.93 7.55 -8.26
CA GLU A 77 5.08 7.19 -9.40
C GLU A 77 5.90 6.64 -10.58
N ARG A 78 7.03 7.28 -10.92
CA ARG A 78 7.93 6.79 -11.98
C ARG A 78 8.52 5.42 -11.64
N ARG A 79 8.88 5.17 -10.38
CA ARG A 79 9.44 3.89 -9.93
C ARG A 79 8.38 2.79 -9.96
N GLU A 80 7.15 3.08 -9.56
CA GLU A 80 6.02 2.15 -9.66
C GLU A 80 5.74 1.80 -11.12
N ALA A 81 5.67 2.80 -12.01
CA ALA A 81 5.48 2.59 -13.45
C ALA A 81 6.61 1.76 -14.08
N LEU A 82 7.87 2.01 -13.69
CA LEU A 82 9.01 1.20 -14.14
C LEU A 82 8.90 -0.24 -13.65
N THR A 83 8.54 -0.45 -12.37
CA THR A 83 8.35 -1.79 -11.80
C THR A 83 7.27 -2.54 -12.56
N LYS A 84 6.15 -1.86 -12.88
CA LYS A 84 5.08 -2.42 -13.69
C LYS A 84 5.56 -2.80 -15.09
N HIS A 85 6.25 -1.91 -15.80
CA HIS A 85 6.80 -2.22 -17.13
C HIS A 85 7.81 -3.38 -17.10
N LEU A 86 8.65 -3.47 -16.07
CA LEU A 86 9.59 -4.58 -15.92
C LEU A 86 8.88 -5.91 -15.66
N ASN A 87 7.76 -5.88 -14.93
CA ASN A 87 6.89 -7.04 -14.77
C ASN A 87 6.25 -7.39 -16.13
N ASP A 88 5.65 -6.43 -16.83
CA ASP A 88 5.04 -6.67 -18.15
C ASP A 88 6.03 -7.28 -19.16
N LEU A 89 7.29 -6.83 -19.16
CA LEU A 89 8.36 -7.40 -19.98
C LEU A 89 8.73 -8.83 -19.57
N ARG A 90 8.70 -9.14 -18.28
CA ARG A 90 9.00 -10.49 -17.76
C ARG A 90 7.96 -11.51 -18.17
N TYR A 91 6.71 -11.09 -18.32
CA TYR A 91 5.57 -11.97 -18.59
C TYR A 91 5.00 -11.80 -20.00
N MET A 92 5.78 -11.27 -20.96
CA MET A 92 5.37 -10.98 -22.34
C MET A 92 4.53 -12.09 -22.99
N ARG A 93 3.20 -11.94 -22.88
CA ARG A 93 2.16 -12.07 -23.93
C ARG A 93 0.73 -11.79 -23.45
N GLY A 94 0.46 -11.67 -22.15
CA GLY A 94 -0.90 -11.37 -21.66
C GLY A 94 -1.00 -10.48 -20.42
N GLY A 95 0.11 -9.92 -19.93
CA GLY A 95 0.11 -9.03 -18.77
C GLY A 95 0.08 -9.78 -17.43
N THR A 96 0.19 -9.02 -16.34
CA THR A 96 0.22 -9.58 -14.97
C THR A 96 -0.93 -9.07 -14.13
N VAL A 97 -1.51 -9.97 -13.34
CA VAL A 97 -2.52 -9.64 -12.33
C VAL A 97 -1.97 -10.05 -10.96
N ASN A 98 -1.69 -9.07 -10.12
CA ASN A 98 -1.31 -9.28 -8.73
C ASN A 98 -2.58 -9.42 -7.89
N LEU A 99 -2.81 -10.61 -7.36
CA LEU A 99 -4.01 -10.97 -6.61
C LEU A 99 -3.63 -11.35 -5.17
N ARG A 100 -4.26 -10.71 -4.19
CA ARG A 100 -4.09 -11.06 -2.78
C ARG A 100 -5.30 -11.79 -2.24
N ILE A 101 -5.12 -12.98 -1.70
CA ILE A 101 -6.21 -13.86 -1.28
C ILE A 101 -6.14 -14.10 0.23
N GLY A 102 -7.29 -13.99 0.89
CA GLY A 102 -7.44 -14.27 2.31
C GLY A 102 -7.07 -15.71 2.66
N PRO A 103 -6.50 -15.96 3.85
CA PRO A 103 -6.15 -17.31 4.29
C PRO A 103 -7.35 -18.26 4.19
N GLY A 104 -7.10 -19.49 3.72
CA GLY A 104 -8.12 -20.52 3.55
C GLY A 104 -8.92 -20.48 2.23
N MET A 105 -8.81 -19.41 1.43
CA MET A 105 -9.51 -19.31 0.14
C MET A 105 -8.64 -19.71 -1.06
N VAL A 106 -7.31 -19.69 -0.90
CA VAL A 106 -6.33 -19.88 -1.99
C VAL A 106 -6.54 -21.20 -2.73
N ALA A 107 -6.66 -22.32 -2.00
CA ALA A 107 -6.77 -23.64 -2.62
C ALA A 107 -8.02 -23.78 -3.49
N ASN A 108 -9.17 -23.31 -2.99
CA ASN A 108 -10.42 -23.34 -3.74
C ASN A 108 -10.36 -22.42 -4.98
N PHE A 109 -9.83 -21.21 -4.80
CA PHE A 109 -9.67 -20.23 -5.89
C PHE A 109 -8.79 -20.77 -7.04
N VAL A 110 -7.66 -21.39 -6.69
CA VAL A 110 -6.75 -21.96 -7.67
C VAL A 110 -7.39 -23.14 -8.39
N ALA A 111 -8.15 -23.97 -7.67
CA ALA A 111 -8.72 -25.20 -8.21
C ALA A 111 -9.86 -24.94 -9.22
N ASN A 112 -10.74 -23.97 -8.97
CA ASN A 112 -11.93 -23.74 -9.78
C ASN A 112 -11.78 -22.51 -10.69
N GLU A 113 -11.53 -21.35 -10.12
CA GLU A 113 -11.59 -20.06 -10.82
C GLU A 113 -10.34 -19.82 -11.68
N LEU A 114 -9.15 -20.00 -11.10
CA LEU A 114 -7.90 -19.78 -11.84
C LEU A 114 -7.70 -20.81 -12.96
N ARG A 115 -8.21 -22.03 -12.77
CA ARG A 115 -8.15 -23.09 -13.78
C ARG A 115 -8.92 -22.70 -15.04
N GLU A 116 -10.15 -22.20 -14.91
CA GLU A 116 -10.92 -21.79 -16.08
C GLU A 116 -10.38 -20.48 -16.67
N PHE A 117 -9.94 -19.54 -15.82
CA PHE A 117 -9.31 -18.31 -16.27
C PHE A 117 -8.07 -18.56 -17.13
N SER A 118 -7.17 -19.45 -16.70
CA SER A 118 -5.93 -19.75 -17.43
C SER A 118 -6.16 -20.45 -18.79
N LYS A 119 -7.31 -21.12 -18.98
CA LYS A 119 -7.68 -21.65 -20.30
C LYS A 119 -8.11 -20.55 -21.28
N VAL A 120 -8.83 -19.55 -20.78
CA VAL A 120 -9.35 -18.43 -21.61
C VAL A 120 -8.26 -17.37 -21.86
N TYR A 121 -7.38 -17.15 -20.88
CA TYR A 121 -6.30 -16.17 -20.93
C TYR A 121 -4.94 -16.82 -20.66
N PRO A 122 -4.44 -17.68 -21.56
CA PRO A 122 -3.23 -18.47 -21.34
C PRO A 122 -1.95 -17.64 -21.20
N ASP A 123 -1.96 -16.41 -21.71
CA ASP A 123 -0.79 -15.53 -21.67
C ASP A 123 -0.78 -14.59 -20.44
N VAL A 124 -1.85 -14.57 -19.63
CA VAL A 124 -1.90 -13.75 -18.40
C VAL A 124 -1.19 -14.48 -17.28
N PHE A 125 -0.22 -13.83 -16.66
CA PHE A 125 0.40 -14.31 -15.43
C PHE A 125 -0.37 -13.80 -14.21
N VAL A 126 -0.86 -14.70 -13.35
CA VAL A 126 -1.52 -14.32 -12.10
C VAL A 126 -0.56 -14.59 -10.95
N ASP A 127 -0.06 -13.53 -10.32
CA ASP A 127 0.74 -13.63 -9.10
C ASP A 127 -0.19 -13.63 -7.88
N ILE A 128 -0.16 -14.71 -7.10
CA ILE A 128 -1.05 -14.91 -5.97
C ILE A 128 -0.25 -14.89 -4.68
N SER A 129 -0.59 -13.93 -3.81
CA SER A 129 -0.07 -13.86 -2.44
C SER A 129 -1.20 -13.98 -1.41
N SER A 130 -0.87 -14.41 -0.19
CA SER A 130 -1.82 -14.45 0.93
C SER A 130 -1.34 -13.61 2.10
N GLY A 131 -2.27 -13.01 2.84
CA GLY A 131 -1.95 -12.24 4.03
C GLY A 131 -3.20 -11.78 4.76
N ASP A 132 -3.01 -11.04 5.85
CA ASP A 132 -4.14 -10.49 6.62
C ASP A 132 -4.86 -9.36 5.84
N MET A 133 -6.11 -9.11 6.25
CA MET A 133 -6.98 -8.12 5.61
C MET A 133 -6.42 -6.69 5.71
N SER A 134 -5.89 -6.30 6.86
CA SER A 134 -5.40 -4.93 7.09
C SER A 134 -4.24 -4.59 6.15
N ALA A 135 -3.25 -5.47 6.05
CA ALA A 135 -2.15 -5.32 5.10
C ALA A 135 -2.66 -5.31 3.65
N THR A 136 -3.61 -6.18 3.32
CA THR A 136 -4.17 -6.30 1.97
C THR A 136 -4.86 -5.00 1.51
N LEU A 137 -5.66 -4.38 2.39
CA LEU A 137 -6.32 -3.11 2.07
C LEU A 137 -5.32 -1.98 1.84
N MET A 138 -4.23 -1.91 2.62
CA MET A 138 -3.18 -0.91 2.39
C MET A 138 -2.49 -1.09 1.04
N MET A 139 -2.18 -2.34 0.67
CA MET A 139 -1.54 -2.64 -0.61
C MET A 139 -2.44 -2.30 -1.81
N LEU A 140 -3.76 -2.53 -1.71
CA LEU A 140 -4.72 -2.12 -2.74
C LEU A 140 -4.77 -0.60 -2.90
N VAL A 141 -4.79 0.16 -1.79
CA VAL A 141 -4.81 1.63 -1.84
C VAL A 141 -3.54 2.19 -2.48
N ARG A 142 -2.40 1.52 -2.28
CA ARG A 142 -1.10 1.91 -2.85
C ARG A 142 -0.87 1.38 -4.26
N GLY A 143 -1.80 0.61 -4.83
CA GLY A 143 -1.62 -0.01 -6.15
C GLY A 143 -0.54 -1.10 -6.20
N GLU A 144 -0.09 -1.60 -5.05
CA GLU A 144 0.88 -2.70 -4.96
C GLU A 144 0.24 -4.05 -5.34
N VAL A 145 -1.09 -4.14 -5.26
CA VAL A 145 -1.91 -5.29 -5.63
C VAL A 145 -3.08 -4.78 -6.47
N ASP A 146 -3.42 -5.49 -7.55
CA ASP A 146 -4.50 -5.10 -8.46
C ASP A 146 -5.88 -5.44 -7.88
N MET A 147 -6.01 -6.60 -7.22
CA MET A 147 -7.27 -7.11 -6.66
C MET A 147 -7.06 -7.92 -5.38
N ALA A 148 -8.10 -8.01 -4.56
CA ALA A 148 -8.11 -8.93 -3.42
C ALA A 148 -9.40 -9.76 -3.32
N LEU A 149 -9.25 -10.99 -2.84
CA LEU A 149 -10.34 -11.89 -2.49
C LEU A 149 -10.28 -12.20 -1.00
N SER A 150 -11.24 -11.69 -0.23
CA SER A 150 -11.23 -11.85 1.24
C SER A 150 -12.63 -11.74 1.84
N PHE A 151 -12.78 -12.25 3.06
CA PHE A 151 -13.95 -12.02 3.90
C PHE A 151 -13.73 -10.85 4.84
N GLY A 152 -14.73 -9.99 4.98
CA GLY A 152 -14.73 -8.93 5.99
C GLY A 152 -15.36 -7.63 5.50
N PRO A 153 -15.62 -6.69 6.42
CA PRO A 153 -16.00 -5.34 6.05
C PRO A 153 -14.87 -4.67 5.27
N ILE A 154 -15.25 -3.86 4.28
CA ILE A 154 -14.34 -2.93 3.61
C ILE A 154 -14.87 -1.55 3.96
N ASP A 155 -14.19 -0.87 4.88
CA ASP A 155 -14.61 0.44 5.38
C ASP A 155 -13.91 1.59 4.64
N ASN A 156 -13.29 1.29 3.49
CA ASN A 156 -12.59 2.28 2.66
C ASN A 156 -13.39 2.64 1.40
N VAL A 157 -13.78 3.90 1.29
CA VAL A 157 -14.55 4.47 0.18
C VAL A 157 -13.80 4.51 -1.15
N SER A 158 -12.46 4.44 -1.16
CA SER A 158 -11.68 4.42 -2.40
C SER A 158 -11.65 3.04 -3.06
N LEU A 159 -12.10 1.99 -2.38
CA LEU A 159 -12.08 0.63 -2.88
C LEU A 159 -13.46 0.22 -3.39
N GLN A 160 -13.49 -0.32 -4.61
CA GLN A 160 -14.71 -0.95 -5.13
C GLN A 160 -14.84 -2.38 -4.61
N ARG A 161 -15.93 -2.65 -3.89
CA ARG A 161 -16.28 -4.00 -3.47
C ARG A 161 -17.22 -4.65 -4.47
N ARG A 162 -16.81 -5.79 -5.04
CA ARG A 162 -17.71 -6.73 -5.75
C ARG A 162 -17.96 -7.94 -4.86
N SER A 163 -19.19 -8.08 -4.36
CA SER A 163 -19.59 -9.18 -3.47
C SER A 163 -20.38 -10.20 -4.27
N PHE A 164 -19.98 -11.47 -4.24
CA PHE A 164 -20.61 -12.52 -5.05
C PHE A 164 -21.44 -13.51 -4.21
N ILE A 165 -21.07 -13.77 -2.94
CA ILE A 165 -21.79 -14.71 -2.07
C ILE A 165 -21.75 -14.20 -0.62
N ARG A 166 -22.91 -14.17 0.05
CA ARG A 166 -23.01 -14.04 1.52
C ARG A 166 -23.28 -15.42 2.10
N GLY A 167 -22.48 -15.84 3.07
CA GLY A 167 -22.68 -17.09 3.82
C GLY A 167 -22.66 -16.85 5.33
N PRO A 168 -23.28 -17.72 6.13
CA PRO A 168 -23.22 -17.63 7.58
C PRO A 168 -21.79 -17.87 8.09
N ILE A 169 -21.43 -17.21 9.19
CA ILE A 169 -20.26 -17.59 9.98
C ILE A 169 -20.66 -18.79 10.82
N CYS A 170 -19.97 -19.92 10.64
CA CYS A 170 -20.27 -21.17 11.34
C CYS A 170 -19.17 -21.47 12.38
N ALA A 171 -19.57 -22.06 13.51
CA ALA A 171 -18.63 -22.67 14.43
C ALA A 171 -18.25 -24.07 13.93
N ILE A 172 -16.95 -24.39 13.96
CA ILE A 172 -16.48 -25.77 13.79
C ILE A 172 -16.39 -26.36 15.19
N VAL A 173 -17.26 -27.31 15.49
CA VAL A 173 -17.25 -28.06 16.74
C VAL A 173 -16.78 -29.49 16.45
N PRO A 174 -16.10 -30.15 17.39
CA PRO A 174 -15.93 -31.59 17.32
C PRO A 174 -17.30 -32.25 17.14
N ASP A 175 -17.36 -33.34 16.38
CA ASP A 175 -18.54 -34.21 16.48
C ASP A 175 -18.68 -34.62 17.95
N ASP A 176 -19.89 -34.51 18.50
CA ASP A 176 -20.20 -34.99 19.85
C ASP A 176 -19.89 -36.50 19.89
N VAL A 177 -18.66 -36.85 20.29
CA VAL A 177 -18.30 -38.20 20.64
C VAL A 177 -18.87 -38.45 22.03
N GLY A 178 -20.15 -38.82 22.05
CA GLY A 178 -20.83 -39.58 23.11
C GLY A 178 -20.78 -38.98 24.51
N ALA A 179 -21.88 -38.36 24.92
CA ALA A 179 -22.33 -38.51 26.30
C ALA A 179 -22.87 -39.94 26.45
N ASP A 180 -22.04 -40.85 26.94
CA ASP A 180 -22.40 -42.06 27.70
C ASP A 180 -21.22 -42.48 28.59
#